data_AF-A0A369FJT0-F1
#
_entry.id   AF-A0A369FJT0-F1
#
_cell.length_a   1.000
_cell.length_b   1.000
_cell.length_c   1.000
_cell.angle_alpha   90.00
_cell.angle_beta   90.00
_cell.angle_gamma   90.00
#
_symmetry.space_group_name_H-M   'P 1'
#
loop_
_entity.id
_entity.type
_entity.pdbx_description
1 polymer ?
#
loop_
_entity_poly.entity_id
_entity_poly.type
_entity_poly.pdbx_seq_one_letter_code
_entity_poly.pdbx_strand_id
1 'polypeptide(L)' 'FTSDSKRQFAAVGAEFNAWKWAQLRTGYRQNLASNNGSAFTAGIGLSPFDVIHIDVAGLVGTDNNYGAIAQLQFTF' A
#
# COMPACT_ATOMS: atom_id res chain seq x y z
N PHE A 1 22.99 -5.80 27.68
CA PHE A 1 22.30 -5.04 26.63
C PHE A 1 21.49 -6.02 25.80
N THR A 2 20.17 -6.00 25.95
CA THR A 2 19.29 -6.84 25.11
C THR A 2 19.22 -6.16 23.74
N SER A 3 19.76 -6.81 22.71
CA SER A 3 19.53 -6.36 21.35
C SER A 3 18.09 -6.67 21.04
N ASP A 4 17.21 -5.68 21.25
CA ASP A 4 15.88 -5.66 20.67
C ASP A 4 16.06 -5.95 19.18
N SER A 5 15.69 -7.16 18.75
CA SER A 5 15.61 -7.55 17.35
C SER A 5 14.60 -6.63 16.69
N LYS A 6 15.09 -5.45 16.32
CA LYS A 6 14.34 -4.35 15.73
C LYS A 6 13.77 -4.93 14.46
N ARG A 7 12.48 -5.28 14.49
CA ARG A 7 11.80 -5.76 13.30
C ARG A 7 11.77 -4.59 12.33
N GLN A 8 12.77 -4.50 11.47
CA GLN A 8 12.89 -3.46 10.48
C GLN A 8 12.08 -3.93 9.28
N PHE A 9 11.04 -3.17 8.98
CA PHE A 9 10.21 -3.37 7.81
C PHE A 9 10.65 -2.31 6.81
N ALA A 10 11.20 -2.72 5.67
CA ALA A 10 11.43 -1.81 4.56
C ALA A 10 10.25 -1.93 3.60
N ALA A 11 9.68 -0.80 3.22
CA ALA A 11 8.71 -0.74 2.13
C ALA A 11 9.21 0.27 1.11
N VAL A 12 9.16 -0.12 -0.15
CA VAL A 12 9.42 0.74 -1.30
C VAL A 12 8.15 0.79 -2.12
N GLY A 13 7.80 1.96 -2.65
CA GLY A 13 6.61 2.11 -3.46
C GLY A 13 6.75 3.23 -4.46
N ALA A 14 5.94 3.15 -5.50
CA ALA A 14 5.81 4.16 -6.54
C ALA A 14 4.35 4.60 -6.60
N GLU A 15 4.14 5.91 -6.65
CA GLU A 15 2.85 6.52 -6.92
C GLU A 15 2.93 7.23 -8.27
N PHE A 16 1.95 6.94 -9.12
CA PHE A 16 1.77 7.52 -10.44
C PHE A 16 0.46 8.29 -10.47
N ASN A 17 0.57 9.60 -10.64
CA ASN A 17 -0.59 10.47 -10.77
C ASN A 17 -0.83 10.70 -12.26
N ALA A 18 -1.80 9.99 -12.83
CA ALA A 18 -2.14 10.08 -14.25
C ALA A 18 -2.92 11.36 -14.55
N TRP A 19 -3.87 11.72 -13.68
CA TRP A 19 -4.66 12.95 -13.75
C TRP A 19 -4.92 13.49 -12.35
N LYS A 20 -5.41 14.74 -12.22
CA LYS A 20 -5.87 15.29 -10.93
C LYS A 20 -6.91 14.41 -10.21
N TRP A 21 -7.61 13.57 -10.97
CA TRP A 21 -8.64 12.66 -10.47
C TRP A 21 -8.22 11.18 -10.52
N ALA A 22 -6.99 10.84 -10.92
CA ALA A 22 -6.58 9.45 -11.08
C ALA A 22 -5.15 9.22 -10.59
N GLN A 23 -5.02 8.35 -9.60
CA GLN A 23 -3.80 7.97 -8.92
C GLN A 23 -3.66 6.45 -8.98
N LEU A 24 -2.45 5.98 -9.22
CA LEU A 24 -2.10 4.57 -9.25
C LEU A 24 -0.93 4.39 -8.29
N ARG A 25 -1.06 3.50 -7.32
CA ARG A 25 -0.04 3.21 -6.33
C ARG A 25 0.40 1.77 -6.48
N THR A 26 1.69 1.54 -6.39
CA THR A 26 2.23 0.18 -6.26
C THR A 26 3.32 0.21 -5.20
N GLY A 27 3.45 -0.88 -4.48
CA GLY A 27 4.37 -0.99 -3.37
C GLY A 27 4.86 -2.40 -3.19
N TYR A 28 6.02 -2.51 -2.60
CA TYR A 28 6.65 -3.74 -2.21
C TYR A 28 7.20 -3.56 -0.80
N ARG A 29 6.73 -4.38 0.12
CA ARG A 29 7.17 -4.41 1.50
C ARG A 29 7.98 -5.68 1.73
N GLN A 30 9.21 -5.51 2.18
CA GLN A 30 10.11 -6.59 2.55
C GLN A 30 10.43 -6.52 4.04
N ASN A 31 10.19 -7.62 4.73
CA ASN A 31 10.54 -7.75 6.14
C ASN A 31 12.05 -8.03 6.25
N LEU A 32 12.86 -7.03 6.60
CA LEU A 32 14.31 -7.23 6.84
C LEU A 32 14.58 -8.03 8.12
N ALA A 33 13.57 -8.16 8.98
CA ALA A 33 13.65 -8.85 10.26
C ALA A 33 13.64 -10.39 10.15
N SER A 34 13.13 -10.94 9.06
CA SER A 34 13.06 -12.38 8.84
C SER A 34 13.03 -12.63 7.35
N ASN A 35 13.98 -13.44 6.86
CA ASN A 35 14.30 -13.73 5.46
C ASN A 35 13.16 -14.33 4.62
N ASN A 36 11.91 -14.33 5.11
CA ASN A 36 10.84 -15.19 4.59
C ASN A 36 9.51 -14.50 4.30
N GLY A 37 9.39 -13.17 4.41
CA GLY A 37 8.11 -12.49 4.18
C GLY A 37 8.23 -11.26 3.28
N SER A 38 7.71 -11.36 2.06
CA SER A 38 7.51 -10.22 1.17
C SER A 38 6.02 -10.03 0.86
N ALA A 39 5.60 -8.77 0.79
CA ALA A 39 4.24 -8.39 0.44
C ALA A 39 4.26 -7.35 -0.68
N PHE A 40 3.60 -7.65 -1.77
CA PHE A 40 3.37 -6.73 -2.86
C PHE A 40 2.02 -6.04 -2.69
N THR A 41 1.94 -4.76 -3.01
CA THR A 41 0.73 -3.96 -2.94
C THR A 41 0.49 -3.23 -4.25
N ALA A 42 -0.75 -3.16 -4.68
CA ALA A 42 -1.16 -2.38 -5.84
C ALA A 42 -2.51 -1.75 -5.54
N GLY A 43 -2.67 -0.46 -5.83
CA GLY A 43 -3.91 0.26 -5.60
C GLY A 43 -4.17 1.33 -6.64
N ILE A 44 -5.43 1.66 -6.81
CA ILE A 44 -5.93 2.71 -7.69
C ILE A 44 -6.80 3.65 -6.87
N GLY A 45 -6.55 4.94 -7.01
CA GLY A 45 -7.31 6.01 -6.39
C GLY A 45 -7.95 6.88 -7.46
N LEU A 46 -9.25 7.13 -7.36
CA LEU A 46 -9.99 8.04 -8.22
C LEU A 46 -10.59 9.16 -7.37
N SER A 47 -10.29 10.41 -7.71
CA SER A 47 -10.73 11.59 -6.95
C SER A 47 -11.37 12.68 -7.84
N PRO A 48 -12.58 12.45 -8.38
CA PRO A 48 -13.24 13.44 -9.24
C PRO A 48 -13.58 14.72 -8.44
N PHE A 49 -13.20 15.87 -9.01
CA PHE A 49 -13.44 17.22 -8.45
C PHE A 49 -12.93 17.45 -7.02
N ASP A 50 -12.03 16.60 -6.51
CA ASP A 50 -11.46 16.66 -5.15
C ASP A 50 -12.49 16.53 -4.00
N VAL A 51 -13.76 16.31 -4.33
CA VAL A 51 -14.88 16.16 -3.38
C VAL A 51 -15.17 14.71 -3.04
N ILE A 52 -14.91 13.81 -3.98
CA ILE A 52 -15.13 12.37 -3.85
C ILE A 52 -13.77 11.72 -4.03
N HIS A 53 -13.37 10.88 -3.08
CA HIS A 53 -12.11 10.14 -3.11
C HIS A 53 -12.45 8.65 -2.94
N ILE A 54 -12.17 7.88 -3.98
CA ILE A 54 -12.40 6.44 -4.05
C ILE A 54 -11.04 5.78 -4.20
N ASP A 55 -10.58 5.11 -3.16
CA ASP A 55 -9.33 4.36 -3.19
C ASP A 55 -9.58 2.86 -3.05
N VAL A 56 -8.91 2.07 -3.86
CA VAL A 56 -8.93 0.61 -3.76
C VAL A 56 -7.50 0.11 -3.84
N ALA A 57 -7.05 -0.63 -2.82
CA ALA A 57 -5.72 -1.21 -2.75
C ALA A 57 -5.79 -2.70 -2.43
N GLY A 58 -5.07 -3.52 -3.18
CA GLY A 58 -4.80 -4.92 -2.90
C GLY A 58 -3.40 -5.10 -2.31
N LEU A 59 -3.26 -6.08 -1.42
CA LEU A 59 -2.01 -6.59 -0.88
C LEU A 59 -1.95 -8.09 -1.10
N VAL A 60 -0.84 -8.58 -1.62
CA VAL A 60 -0.54 -10.01 -1.76
C VAL A 60 0.81 -10.32 -1.11
N GLY A 61 0.78 -11.17 -0.09
CA GLY A 61 1.95 -11.71 0.58
C GLY A 61 2.30 -13.12 0.12
N THR A 62 3.58 -13.48 0.21
CA THR A 62 4.10 -14.82 -0.11
C THR A 62 3.44 -15.93 0.74
N ASP A 63 3.10 -15.66 2.00
CA ASP A 63 2.52 -16.63 2.94
C ASP A 63 0.99 -16.72 2.88
N ASN A 64 0.41 -16.86 1.68
CA ASN A 64 -1.04 -16.95 1.48
C ASN A 64 -1.86 -15.77 2.04
N ASN A 65 -1.20 -14.64 2.31
CA ASN A 65 -1.80 -13.51 2.99
C ASN A 65 -2.24 -12.48 1.95
N TYR A 66 -3.51 -12.54 1.56
CA TYR A 66 -4.12 -11.62 0.61
C TYR A 66 -5.04 -10.67 1.36
N GLY A 67 -4.91 -9.38 1.08
CA GLY A 67 -5.74 -8.33 1.64
C GLY A 67 -6.26 -7.43 0.53
N ALA A 68 -7.44 -6.86 0.74
CA ALA A 68 -7.94 -5.78 -0.08
C ALA A 68 -8.50 -4.71 0.86
N ILE A 69 -8.33 -3.46 0.45
CA ILE A 69 -8.78 -2.27 1.15
C ILE A 69 -9.54 -1.46 0.12
N ALA A 70 -10.74 -1.03 0.47
CA ALA A 70 -11.49 -0.05 -0.30
C ALA A 70 -11.88 1.06 0.66
N GLN A 71 -11.53 2.30 0.29
CA GLN A 71 -11.83 3.49 1.06
C GLN A 71 -12.63 4.44 0.19
N LEU A 72 -13.74 4.92 0.76
CA LEU A 72 -14.58 5.96 0.19
C LEU A 72 -14.56 7.15 1.14
N GLN A 73 -14.20 8.31 0.63
CA GLN A 73 -14.11 9.53 1.39
C GLN A 73 -14.81 10.67 0.64
N PHE A 74 -15.58 11.46 1.38
CA PHE A 74 -16.33 12.60 0.88
C PHE A 74 -15.88 13.84 1.66
N THR A 75 -15.46 14.87 0.93
CA THR A 75 -15.08 16.18 1.49
C THR A 75 -16.22 17.16 1.21
N PHE A 76 -16.81 17.74 2.25
CA PHE A 76 -17.91 18.71 2.19
C PHE A 76 -17.55 20.00 2.93
#